data_AF-A0A4R0JTV1-F1
#
_entry.id   AF-A0A4R0JTV1-F1
#
_cell.length_a   1.000
_cell.length_b   1.000
_cell.length_c   1.000
_cell.angle_alpha   90.00
_cell.angle_beta   90.00
_cell.angle_gamma   90.00
#
_symmetry.space_group_name_H-M   'P 1'
#
loop_
_entity.id
_entity.type
_entity.pdbx_description
1 polymer ?
#
loop_
_entity_poly.entity_id
_entity_poly.type
_entity_poly.pdbx_seq_one_letter_code
_entity_poly.pdbx_strand_id
1 'polypeptide(L)'
;MAERRDFYEVLGLRPDATSDEIQRAYRKLARTYHPDINKDPEAEERFKEISEAYDVLSDPELRKRYDAFGHDFRRAPEGVDAETWARAGTGRPGAGERVWFDEGGIDLDDLFGDMFASRGRPRWGPVPGADQELELELSVDDAYKGVHRWLTVAGPEGTRSMEVTIPPGVADGQRIRLAGHGGQGTGGASAGDLYLVVRIAPHPRYRVEGRDIHVQLPLTPWEAALGARVAVDTPGGEVQVRVPPGTSSGRRLRLRGRGMPGPPGRKGDLYAEVRIMVPSRMTDDERRLFEQLAATSRFDPRSRP
;
A
#
# COMPACT_ATOMS: atom_id res chain seq x y z
N MET A 1 -14.17 28.94 -24.26
CA MET A 1 -13.99 28.52 -22.85
C MET A 1 -15.10 29.23 -22.09
N ALA A 2 -16.05 28.50 -21.50
CA ALA A 2 -17.12 29.13 -20.73
C ALA A 2 -16.49 29.83 -19.51
N GLU A 3 -16.82 31.11 -19.34
CA GLU A 3 -16.38 31.93 -18.23
C GLU A 3 -17.09 31.41 -16.95
N ARG A 4 -16.32 31.02 -15.91
CA ARG A 4 -16.91 30.58 -14.63
C ARG A 4 -17.59 31.80 -13.99
N ARG A 5 -18.80 31.58 -13.45
CA ARG A 5 -19.58 32.65 -12.82
C ARG A 5 -19.01 33.01 -11.46
N ASP A 6 -19.04 34.30 -11.15
CA ASP A 6 -18.60 34.82 -9.85
C ASP A 6 -19.44 34.24 -8.71
N PHE A 7 -18.82 33.90 -7.58
CA PHE A 7 -19.51 33.25 -6.47
C PHE A 7 -20.57 34.15 -5.81
N TYR A 8 -20.41 35.47 -5.82
CA TYR A 8 -21.46 36.38 -5.35
C TYR A 8 -22.65 36.37 -6.32
N GLU A 9 -22.40 36.35 -7.64
CA GLU A 9 -23.46 36.23 -8.64
C GLU A 9 -24.22 34.91 -8.55
N VAL A 10 -23.51 33.80 -8.29
CA VAL A 10 -24.12 32.48 -8.08
C VAL A 10 -25.10 32.49 -6.90
N LEU A 11 -24.75 33.20 -5.82
CA LEU A 11 -25.61 33.36 -4.66
C LEU A 11 -26.63 34.52 -4.80
N GLY A 12 -26.56 35.30 -5.87
CA GLY A 12 -27.41 36.48 -6.08
C GLY A 12 -27.13 37.60 -5.08
N LEU A 13 -25.87 37.77 -4.69
CA LEU A 13 -25.38 38.71 -3.69
C LEU A 13 -24.45 39.75 -4.31
N ARG A 14 -24.19 40.80 -3.54
CA ARG A 14 -23.14 41.78 -3.86
C ARG A 14 -21.83 41.41 -3.13
N PRO A 15 -20.66 41.84 -3.64
CA PRO A 15 -19.36 41.53 -3.00
C PRO A 15 -19.24 42.00 -1.54
N ASP A 16 -20.01 43.04 -1.15
CA ASP A 16 -20.07 43.58 0.20
C ASP A 16 -21.06 42.85 1.14
N ALA A 17 -21.65 41.73 0.69
CA ALA A 17 -22.62 40.97 1.48
C ALA A 17 -22.01 40.47 2.81
N THR A 18 -22.79 40.61 3.87
CA THR A 18 -22.43 40.10 5.21
C THR A 18 -22.51 38.57 5.25
N SER A 19 -21.80 37.93 6.18
CA SER A 19 -21.87 36.47 6.37
C SER A 19 -23.30 35.98 6.60
N ASP A 20 -24.14 36.77 7.28
CA ASP A 20 -25.56 36.46 7.49
C ASP A 20 -26.38 36.53 6.20
N GLU A 21 -26.04 37.40 5.26
CA GLU A 21 -26.69 37.47 3.94
C GLU A 21 -26.25 36.31 3.05
N ILE A 22 -24.97 35.96 3.08
CA ILE A 22 -24.41 34.77 2.41
C ILE A 22 -25.13 33.50 2.88
N GLN A 23 -25.24 33.32 4.19
CA GLN A 23 -25.89 32.14 4.76
C GLN A 23 -27.40 32.10 4.48
N ARG A 24 -28.08 33.26 4.43
CA ARG A 24 -29.50 33.32 4.09
C ARG A 24 -29.76 33.04 2.61
N ALA A 25 -28.93 33.57 1.72
CA ALA A 25 -29.01 33.33 0.29
C ALA A 25 -28.79 31.84 -0.03
N TYR A 26 -27.73 31.24 0.54
CA TYR A 26 -27.46 29.81 0.40
C TYR A 26 -28.64 28.96 0.85
N ARG A 27 -29.17 29.18 2.06
CA ARG A 27 -30.32 28.41 2.57
C ARG A 27 -31.56 28.50 1.67
N LYS A 28 -31.81 29.67 1.09
CA LYS A 28 -32.92 29.87 0.14
C LYS A 28 -32.68 29.09 -1.16
N LEU A 29 -31.50 29.20 -1.73
CA LEU A 29 -31.14 28.58 -3.01
C LEU A 29 -31.01 27.05 -2.87
N ALA A 30 -30.35 26.56 -1.82
CA ALA A 30 -30.21 25.14 -1.52
C ALA A 30 -31.58 24.46 -1.41
N ARG A 31 -32.56 25.07 -0.73
CA ARG A 31 -33.93 24.50 -0.66
C ARG A 31 -34.68 24.53 -1.99
N THR A 32 -34.30 25.42 -2.91
CA THR A 32 -34.95 25.58 -4.22
C THR A 32 -34.37 24.61 -5.26
N TYR A 33 -33.06 24.33 -5.18
CA TYR A 33 -32.33 23.51 -6.13
C TYR A 33 -31.92 22.14 -5.58
N HIS A 34 -32.35 21.77 -4.36
CA HIS A 34 -32.03 20.47 -3.78
C HIS A 34 -32.50 19.33 -4.70
N PRO A 35 -31.67 18.30 -4.98
CA PRO A 35 -32.02 17.20 -5.88
C PRO A 35 -33.28 16.42 -5.47
N ASP A 36 -33.63 16.45 -4.18
CA ASP A 36 -34.87 15.81 -3.69
C ASP A 36 -36.13 16.63 -3.92
N ILE A 37 -36.01 17.96 -4.03
CA ILE A 37 -37.14 18.87 -4.17
C ILE A 37 -37.32 19.28 -5.64
N ASN A 38 -36.22 19.45 -6.36
CA ASN A 38 -36.21 19.83 -7.77
C ASN A 38 -35.55 18.73 -8.61
N LYS A 39 -36.36 18.09 -9.47
CA LYS A 39 -35.95 16.96 -10.32
C LYS A 39 -35.50 17.37 -11.72
N ASP A 40 -35.33 18.67 -11.96
CA ASP A 40 -34.74 19.18 -13.20
C ASP A 40 -33.26 18.80 -13.28
N PRO A 41 -32.77 18.20 -14.38
CA PRO A 41 -31.35 17.92 -14.57
C PRO A 41 -30.45 19.14 -14.41
N GLU A 42 -30.92 20.35 -14.76
CA GLU A 42 -30.15 21.58 -14.57
C GLU A 42 -30.10 22.04 -13.10
N ALA A 43 -31.02 21.57 -12.25
CA ALA A 43 -31.04 21.95 -10.83
C ALA A 43 -29.86 21.34 -10.06
N GLU A 44 -29.41 20.14 -10.45
CA GLU A 44 -28.26 19.49 -9.83
C GLU A 44 -26.96 20.27 -10.11
N GLU A 45 -26.75 20.70 -11.36
CA GLU A 45 -25.59 21.53 -11.73
C GLU A 45 -25.62 22.88 -11.01
N ARG A 46 -26.81 23.51 -10.93
CA ARG A 46 -26.99 24.76 -10.16
C ARG A 46 -26.72 24.57 -8.68
N PHE A 47 -27.16 23.47 -8.10
CA PHE A 47 -26.93 23.16 -6.69
C PHE A 47 -25.43 23.01 -6.40
N LYS A 48 -24.68 22.31 -7.26
CA LYS A 48 -23.22 22.18 -7.16
C LYS A 48 -22.52 23.54 -7.17
N GLU A 49 -22.92 24.42 -8.09
CA GLU A 49 -22.37 25.78 -8.14
C GLU A 49 -22.71 26.60 -6.89
N ILE A 50 -23.95 26.51 -6.40
CA ILE A 50 -24.41 27.21 -5.18
C ILE A 50 -23.63 26.74 -3.95
N SER A 51 -23.37 25.44 -3.83
CA SER A 51 -22.58 24.88 -2.73
C SER A 51 -21.12 25.32 -2.82
N GLU A 52 -20.47 25.24 -3.99
CA GLU A 52 -19.08 25.72 -4.17
C GLU A 52 -18.95 27.21 -3.80
N ALA A 53 -19.90 28.05 -4.22
CA ALA A 53 -19.93 29.47 -3.90
C ALA A 53 -20.07 29.71 -2.38
N TYR A 54 -20.96 28.97 -1.70
CA TYR A 54 -21.14 29.10 -0.26
C TYR A 54 -19.91 28.64 0.52
N ASP A 55 -19.29 27.52 0.14
CA ASP A 55 -18.10 26.99 0.82
C ASP A 55 -16.95 28.00 0.82
N VAL A 56 -16.75 28.69 -0.30
CA VAL A 56 -15.70 29.70 -0.43
C VAL A 56 -16.08 31.00 0.30
N LEU A 57 -17.31 31.48 0.15
CA LEU A 57 -17.71 32.78 0.70
C LEU A 57 -18.08 32.76 2.20
N SER A 58 -18.38 31.58 2.76
CA SER A 58 -18.73 31.42 4.18
C SER A 58 -17.52 31.36 5.11
N ASP A 59 -16.36 30.93 4.61
CA ASP A 59 -15.08 30.95 5.34
C ASP A 59 -14.38 32.31 5.17
N PRO A 60 -14.04 33.04 6.25
CA PRO A 60 -13.43 34.37 6.15
C PRO A 60 -12.08 34.41 5.42
N GLU A 61 -11.25 33.37 5.56
CA GLU A 61 -9.93 33.31 4.94
C GLU A 61 -10.03 32.95 3.45
N LEU A 62 -10.89 31.98 3.11
CA LEU A 62 -11.16 31.63 1.71
C LEU A 62 -11.86 32.76 0.97
N ARG A 63 -12.83 33.45 1.60
CA ARG A 63 -13.48 34.63 1.04
C ARG A 63 -12.46 35.72 0.76
N LYS A 64 -11.59 36.04 1.72
CA LYS A 64 -10.55 37.05 1.55
C LYS A 64 -9.59 36.70 0.40
N ARG A 65 -9.24 35.42 0.25
CA ARG A 65 -8.44 34.94 -0.88
C ARG A 65 -9.20 35.03 -2.20
N TYR A 66 -10.47 34.65 -2.22
CA TYR A 66 -11.32 34.77 -3.40
C TYR A 66 -11.49 36.23 -3.82
N ASP A 67 -11.75 37.13 -2.89
CA ASP A 67 -11.86 38.58 -3.13
C ASP A 67 -10.55 39.17 -3.68
N ALA A 68 -9.40 38.59 -3.33
CA ALA A 68 -8.10 39.01 -3.82
C ALA A 68 -7.73 38.42 -5.20
N PHE A 69 -8.08 37.17 -5.49
CA PHE A 69 -7.54 36.42 -6.64
C PHE A 69 -8.61 35.87 -7.61
N GLY A 70 -9.89 36.11 -7.35
CA GLY A 70 -11.00 35.52 -8.10
C GLY A 70 -10.90 33.99 -8.14
N HIS A 71 -11.23 33.38 -9.27
CA HIS A 71 -11.20 31.92 -9.43
C HIS A 71 -9.79 31.29 -9.34
N ASP A 72 -8.71 32.06 -9.39
CA ASP A 72 -7.34 31.56 -9.19
C ASP A 72 -6.92 31.53 -7.71
N PHE A 73 -7.83 31.82 -6.76
CA PHE A 73 -7.54 31.85 -5.32
C PHE A 73 -6.91 30.56 -4.77
N ARG A 74 -7.16 29.40 -5.39
CA ARG A 74 -6.53 28.10 -5.02
C ARG A 74 -5.13 27.89 -5.59
N ARG A 75 -4.75 28.67 -6.62
CA ARG A 75 -3.44 28.57 -7.31
C ARG A 75 -2.45 29.63 -6.86
N ALA A 76 -2.95 30.75 -6.35
CA ALA A 76 -2.12 31.83 -5.81
C ALA A 76 -1.28 31.31 -4.62
N PRO A 77 0.07 31.45 -4.66
CA PRO A 77 0.94 31.13 -3.52
C PRO A 77 0.65 32.03 -2.32
N GLU A 78 0.85 31.51 -1.11
CA GLU A 78 0.73 32.30 0.12
C GLU A 78 1.78 33.43 0.15
N GLY A 79 1.35 34.65 0.52
CA GLY A 79 2.23 35.81 0.66
C GLY A 79 2.48 36.65 -0.61
N VAL A 80 1.90 36.28 -1.75
CA VAL A 80 1.90 37.11 -2.98
C VAL A 80 0.67 38.02 -2.96
N ASP A 81 0.77 39.28 -3.36
CA ASP A 81 -0.40 40.16 -3.50
C ASP A 81 -1.07 40.02 -4.88
N ALA A 82 -2.36 40.37 -4.96
CA ALA A 82 -3.19 40.25 -6.16
C ALA A 82 -2.63 40.98 -7.38
N GLU A 83 -2.00 42.14 -7.16
CA GLU A 83 -1.47 43.00 -8.22
C GLU A 83 -0.19 42.42 -8.82
N THR A 84 0.67 41.84 -7.97
CA THR A 84 1.89 41.12 -8.33
C THR A 84 1.57 39.83 -9.08
N TRP A 85 0.53 39.11 -8.65
CA TRP A 85 0.03 37.93 -9.35
C TRP A 85 -0.55 38.27 -10.74
N ALA A 86 -1.36 39.32 -10.84
CA ALA A 86 -1.93 39.77 -12.11
C ALA A 86 -0.85 40.20 -13.11
N ARG A 87 0.26 40.79 -12.65
CA ARG A 87 1.43 41.15 -13.49
C ARG A 87 2.28 39.96 -13.92
N ALA A 88 2.26 38.85 -13.18
CA ALA A 88 2.99 37.62 -13.52
C ALA A 88 2.31 36.78 -14.62
N GLY A 89 1.10 37.17 -15.04
CA GLY A 89 0.23 36.43 -15.95
C GLY A 89 0.51 36.57 -17.45
N THR A 90 1.74 36.32 -17.93
CA THR A 90 1.97 35.95 -19.35
C THR A 90 3.11 34.93 -19.44
N GLY A 91 2.80 33.65 -19.23
CA GLY A 91 3.79 32.58 -19.43
C GLY A 91 3.25 31.19 -19.11
N ARG A 92 2.75 30.50 -20.12
CA ARG A 92 2.65 29.02 -20.15
C ARG A 92 3.73 28.57 -21.16
N PRO A 93 4.44 27.42 -21.03
CA PRO A 93 3.93 26.12 -20.54
C PRO A 93 4.93 25.22 -19.76
N GLY A 94 4.42 24.16 -19.10
CA GLY A 94 5.26 23.00 -18.72
C GLY A 94 4.64 22.00 -17.74
N ALA A 95 4.14 20.89 -18.28
CA ALA A 95 3.85 19.57 -17.70
C ALA A 95 4.03 19.33 -16.18
N GLY A 96 2.95 18.90 -15.52
CA GLY A 96 2.94 18.30 -14.18
C GLY A 96 1.55 17.78 -13.82
N GLU A 97 1.31 16.52 -14.16
CA GLU A 97 0.35 15.57 -13.57
C GLU A 97 -1.08 16.04 -13.21
N ARG A 98 -2.04 15.66 -14.06
CA ARG A 98 -3.47 15.61 -13.74
C ARG A 98 -3.69 14.39 -12.84
N VAL A 99 -3.85 14.60 -11.54
CA VAL A 99 -4.44 13.57 -10.67
C VAL A 99 -5.96 13.72 -10.77
N TRP A 100 -6.56 12.78 -11.51
CA TRP A 100 -7.99 12.51 -11.46
C TRP A 100 -8.22 11.62 -10.24
N PHE A 101 -8.95 12.12 -9.24
CA PHE A 101 -9.65 11.24 -8.30
C PHE A 101 -11.02 10.99 -8.90
N ASP A 102 -11.11 9.90 -9.66
CA ASP A 102 -12.36 9.25 -9.99
C ASP A 102 -12.44 7.96 -9.19
N GLU A 103 -13.64 7.68 -8.69
CA GLU A 103 -14.10 6.42 -8.11
C GLU A 103 -13.67 6.08 -6.66
N GLY A 104 -14.47 6.56 -5.71
CA GLY A 104 -14.46 6.11 -4.32
C GLY A 104 -14.91 7.21 -3.36
N GLY A 105 -16.22 7.40 -3.22
CA GLY A 105 -16.82 8.42 -2.36
C GLY A 105 -16.31 8.36 -0.93
N ILE A 106 -15.56 9.38 -0.54
CA ILE A 106 -15.46 9.81 0.84
C ILE A 106 -16.41 11.00 0.94
N ASP A 107 -17.61 10.74 1.47
CA ASP A 107 -18.57 11.80 1.81
C ASP A 107 -17.94 12.71 2.87
N LEU A 108 -17.58 13.92 2.44
CA LEU A 108 -17.10 14.97 3.33
C LEU A 108 -18.22 15.48 4.26
N ASP A 109 -19.48 15.13 3.99
CA ASP A 109 -20.65 15.40 4.84
C ASP A 109 -20.60 14.62 6.18
N ASP A 110 -20.07 13.40 6.21
CA ASP A 110 -19.94 12.63 7.46
C ASP A 110 -18.72 13.06 8.30
N LEU A 111 -17.73 13.71 7.67
CA LEU A 111 -16.56 14.25 8.38
C LEU A 111 -16.84 15.62 9.00
N PHE A 112 -17.80 16.38 8.47
CA PHE A 112 -18.10 17.75 8.91
C PHE A 112 -19.42 17.87 9.68
N GLY A 113 -20.37 16.95 9.49
CA GLY A 113 -21.66 16.94 10.18
C GLY A 113 -21.57 16.76 11.69
N ASP A 114 -20.58 16.01 12.18
CA ASP A 114 -20.42 15.74 13.62
C ASP A 114 -19.75 16.90 14.38
N MET A 115 -19.20 17.90 13.66
CA MET A 115 -18.48 19.02 14.28
C MET A 115 -19.35 20.27 14.52
N PHE A 116 -20.53 20.37 13.91
CA PHE A 116 -21.34 21.60 13.93
C PHE A 116 -22.69 21.51 14.65
N ALA A 117 -23.07 20.35 15.20
CA ALA A 117 -24.35 20.18 15.88
C ALA A 117 -24.34 20.52 17.39
N SER A 118 -23.21 20.86 18.02
CA SER A 118 -23.18 21.13 19.47
C SER A 118 -22.76 22.56 19.82
N ARG A 119 -23.77 23.39 20.10
CA ARG A 119 -23.67 24.72 20.70
C ARG A 119 -23.26 24.61 22.17
N GLY A 120 -21.98 24.36 22.40
CA GLY A 120 -21.30 24.42 23.70
C GLY A 120 -19.82 24.60 23.43
N ARG A 121 -19.14 25.50 24.16
CA ARG A 121 -17.69 25.76 24.02
C ARG A 121 -16.95 24.44 23.72
N PRO A 122 -16.20 24.31 22.60
CA PRO A 122 -15.48 23.08 22.32
C PRO A 122 -14.37 22.97 23.34
N ARG A 123 -14.64 22.23 24.41
CA ARG A 123 -13.61 21.70 25.27
C ARG A 123 -13.00 20.59 24.44
N TRP A 124 -12.02 20.93 23.59
CA TRP A 124 -11.15 19.95 22.95
C TRP A 124 -10.58 19.10 24.10
N GLY A 125 -11.19 17.94 24.29
CA GLY A 125 -10.72 16.96 25.26
C GLY A 125 -9.37 16.42 24.80
N PRO A 126 -8.66 15.71 25.68
CA PRO A 126 -7.46 14.98 25.30
C PRO A 126 -7.71 14.14 24.02
N VAL A 127 -6.95 14.39 22.94
CA VAL A 127 -7.07 13.64 21.68
C VAL A 127 -6.12 12.45 21.73
N PRO A 128 -6.60 11.19 21.55
CA PRO A 128 -5.72 10.02 21.49
C PRO A 128 -4.66 10.14 20.40
N GLY A 129 -3.50 9.55 20.64
CA GLY A 129 -2.44 9.52 19.65
C GLY A 129 -2.80 8.65 18.44
N ALA A 130 -2.32 9.04 17.26
CA ALA A 130 -2.56 8.29 16.03
C ALA A 130 -1.77 6.97 15.99
N ASP A 131 -2.36 5.94 15.39
CA ASP A 131 -1.65 4.71 15.08
C ASP A 131 -0.57 4.97 14.02
N GLN A 132 0.53 4.24 14.11
CA GLN A 132 1.65 4.30 13.16
C GLN A 132 1.89 2.94 12.52
N GLU A 133 2.34 2.93 11.28
CA GLU A 133 2.77 1.70 10.60
C GLU A 133 4.23 1.85 10.14
N LEU A 134 5.03 0.79 10.35
CA LEU A 134 6.40 0.70 9.87
C LEU A 134 6.60 -0.63 9.15
N GLU A 135 7.30 -0.61 8.02
CA GLU A 135 7.71 -1.85 7.36
C GLU A 135 8.96 -2.42 8.03
N LEU A 136 8.91 -3.71 8.33
CA LEU A 136 10.03 -4.46 8.91
C LEU A 136 10.52 -5.50 7.90
N GLU A 137 11.65 -5.22 7.27
CA GLU A 137 12.29 -6.17 6.37
C GLU A 137 13.01 -7.27 7.18
N LEU A 138 12.72 -8.54 6.86
CA LEU A 138 13.30 -9.73 7.47
C LEU A 138 13.89 -10.65 6.42
N SER A 139 15.01 -11.30 6.75
CA SER A 139 15.49 -12.44 5.98
C SER A 139 14.56 -13.64 6.15
N VAL A 140 14.63 -14.61 5.22
CA VAL A 140 13.89 -15.88 5.36
C VAL A 140 14.30 -16.62 6.63
N ASP A 141 15.59 -16.59 7.00
CA ASP A 141 16.09 -17.19 8.24
C ASP A 141 15.52 -16.52 9.50
N ASP A 142 15.48 -15.18 9.53
CA ASP A 142 14.91 -14.41 10.64
C ASP A 142 13.42 -14.69 10.78
N ALA A 143 12.68 -14.69 9.66
CA ALA A 143 11.26 -15.01 9.64
C ALA A 143 10.98 -16.46 10.07
N TYR A 144 11.88 -17.40 9.74
CA TYR A 144 11.76 -18.80 10.11
C TYR A 144 12.04 -19.02 11.61
N LYS A 145 13.16 -18.50 12.12
CA LYS A 145 13.62 -18.76 13.50
C LYS A 145 12.99 -17.82 14.54
N GLY A 146 12.49 -16.67 14.09
CA GLY A 146 12.20 -15.54 14.97
C GLY A 146 13.49 -14.81 15.34
N VAL A 147 13.36 -13.55 15.74
CA VAL A 147 14.50 -12.69 16.08
C VAL A 147 14.10 -11.59 17.07
N HIS A 148 15.03 -11.16 17.91
CA HIS A 148 14.92 -9.95 18.71
C HIS A 148 15.61 -8.80 17.96
N ARG A 149 14.90 -7.71 17.68
CA ARG A 149 15.41 -6.56 16.93
C ARG A 149 15.20 -5.30 17.73
N TRP A 150 16.24 -4.48 17.80
CA TRP A 150 16.11 -3.10 18.26
C TRP A 150 15.58 -2.23 17.11
N LEU A 151 14.48 -1.54 17.34
CA LEU A 151 13.89 -0.60 16.40
C LEU A 151 13.96 0.81 16.96
N THR A 152 14.36 1.75 16.11
CA THR A 152 14.32 3.18 16.41
C THR A 152 13.09 3.76 15.73
N VAL A 153 12.16 4.25 16.52
CA VAL A 153 10.93 4.89 16.06
C VAL A 153 11.06 6.39 16.27
N ALA A 154 10.80 7.17 15.23
CA ALA A 154 10.73 8.63 15.36
C ALA A 154 9.37 9.03 15.94
N GLY A 155 9.38 9.93 16.92
CA GLY A 155 8.17 10.49 17.51
C GLY A 155 8.29 12.00 17.76
N PRO A 156 7.22 12.64 18.25
CA PRO A 156 7.17 14.08 18.49
C PRO A 156 8.23 14.59 19.48
N GLU A 157 8.56 13.78 20.50
CA GLU A 157 9.57 14.10 21.53
C GLU A 157 10.98 13.61 21.16
N GLY A 158 11.19 13.09 19.94
CA GLY A 158 12.47 12.58 19.45
C GLY A 158 12.44 11.11 19.06
N THR A 159 13.62 10.50 18.91
CA THR A 159 13.75 9.08 18.60
C THR A 159 13.69 8.23 19.85
N ARG A 160 12.95 7.12 19.77
CA ARG A 160 12.82 6.14 20.84
C ARG A 160 13.24 4.77 20.34
N SER A 161 14.13 4.13 21.08
CA SER A 161 14.59 2.78 20.78
C SER A 161 13.81 1.78 21.60
N MET A 162 13.31 0.72 20.98
CA MET A 162 12.62 -0.37 21.66
C MET A 162 13.05 -1.73 21.10
N GLU A 163 13.12 -2.73 21.97
CA GLU A 163 13.34 -4.11 21.56
C GLU A 163 12.01 -4.75 21.19
N VAL A 164 11.97 -5.38 20.02
CA VAL A 164 10.80 -6.09 19.51
C VAL A 164 11.16 -7.55 19.29
N THR A 165 10.29 -8.44 19.78
CA THR A 165 10.41 -9.88 19.53
C THR A 165 9.52 -10.27 18.37
N ILE A 166 10.14 -10.76 17.29
CA ILE A 166 9.45 -11.32 16.14
C ILE A 166 9.31 -12.83 16.34
N PRO A 167 8.09 -13.38 16.40
CA PRO A 167 7.91 -14.81 16.59
C PRO A 167 8.37 -15.62 15.37
N PRO A 168 8.75 -16.90 15.55
CA PRO A 168 9.05 -17.78 14.42
C PRO A 168 7.82 -18.01 13.54
N GLY A 169 8.01 -18.02 12.22
CA GLY A 169 6.97 -18.34 11.25
C GLY A 169 6.05 -17.16 10.92
N VAL A 170 6.54 -15.93 11.07
CA VAL A 170 5.84 -14.76 10.56
C VAL A 170 5.70 -14.84 9.04
N ALA A 171 4.52 -14.50 8.53
CA ALA A 171 4.26 -14.46 7.11
C ALA A 171 4.60 -13.07 6.52
N ASP A 172 4.90 -13.04 5.23
CA ASP A 172 4.98 -11.78 4.50
C ASP A 172 3.64 -11.01 4.57
N GLY A 173 3.71 -9.70 4.79
CA GLY A 173 2.55 -8.83 5.01
C GLY A 173 1.89 -8.96 6.39
N GLN A 174 2.38 -9.85 7.27
CA GLN A 174 1.80 -9.99 8.61
C GLN A 174 2.01 -8.72 9.45
N ARG A 175 0.93 -8.25 10.08
CA ARG A 175 0.93 -7.08 10.98
C ARG A 175 1.19 -7.51 12.42
N ILE A 176 2.22 -6.95 13.06
CA ILE A 176 2.53 -7.14 14.48
C ILE A 176 2.20 -5.86 15.24
N ARG A 177 1.27 -5.93 16.19
CA ARG A 177 0.82 -4.77 16.98
C ARG A 177 1.67 -4.60 18.24
N LEU A 178 2.18 -3.39 18.44
CA LEU A 178 2.85 -2.93 19.65
C LEU A 178 1.95 -1.89 20.32
N ALA A 179 1.23 -2.32 21.35
CA ALA A 179 0.18 -1.51 21.96
C ALA A 179 0.75 -0.29 22.70
N GLY A 180 0.17 0.89 22.49
CA GLY A 180 0.62 2.15 23.11
C GLY A 180 1.97 2.65 22.58
N HIS A 181 2.46 2.08 21.47
CA HIS A 181 3.74 2.45 20.87
C HIS A 181 3.66 3.36 19.63
N GLY A 182 2.47 3.83 19.28
CA GLY A 182 2.20 4.77 18.20
C GLY A 182 2.42 6.24 18.59
N GLY A 183 1.70 7.14 17.93
CA GLY A 183 1.75 8.58 18.21
C GLY A 183 1.31 8.92 19.62
N GLN A 184 1.82 10.02 20.18
CA GLN A 184 1.45 10.49 21.51
C GLN A 184 0.10 11.24 21.45
N GLY A 185 -0.78 10.96 22.40
CA GLY A 185 -2.02 11.71 22.58
C GLY A 185 -1.78 13.08 23.20
N THR A 186 -2.68 14.02 22.96
CA THR A 186 -2.65 15.37 23.57
C THR A 186 -3.38 15.37 24.91
N GLY A 187 -3.02 16.31 25.80
CA GLY A 187 -3.77 16.52 27.05
C GLY A 187 -3.80 15.33 28.02
N GLY A 188 -2.83 14.41 27.92
CA GLY A 188 -2.78 13.20 28.76
C GLY A 188 -3.60 12.02 28.22
N ALA A 189 -4.09 12.09 26.98
CA ALA A 189 -4.71 10.95 26.29
C ALA A 189 -3.68 9.83 26.03
N SER A 190 -4.18 8.60 25.86
CA SER A 190 -3.35 7.44 25.53
C SER A 190 -2.62 7.62 24.20
N ALA A 191 -1.42 7.06 24.11
CA ALA A 191 -0.74 6.89 22.84
C ALA A 191 -1.51 5.90 21.94
N GLY A 192 -1.39 6.07 20.63
CA GLY A 192 -1.85 5.10 19.64
C GLY A 192 -0.96 3.85 19.62
N ASP A 193 -1.18 2.97 18.65
CA ASP A 193 -0.42 1.74 18.47
C ASP A 193 0.59 1.83 17.34
N LEU A 194 1.63 1.00 17.42
CA LEU A 194 2.57 0.82 16.32
C LEU A 194 2.35 -0.56 15.68
N TYR A 195 2.08 -0.59 14.39
CA TYR A 195 2.00 -1.81 13.60
C TYR A 195 3.27 -2.00 12.79
N LEU A 196 3.94 -3.13 12.99
CA LEU A 196 5.03 -3.55 12.12
C LEU A 196 4.47 -4.45 11.02
N VAL A 197 4.61 -4.03 9.77
CA VAL A 197 4.24 -4.81 8.59
C VAL A 197 5.46 -5.58 8.13
N VAL A 198 5.44 -6.90 8.29
CA VAL A 198 6.58 -7.74 7.91
C VAL A 198 6.73 -7.79 6.39
N ARG A 199 7.96 -7.60 5.91
CA ARG A 199 8.36 -7.83 4.52
C ARG A 199 9.49 -8.84 4.48
N ILE A 200 9.28 -10.00 3.84
CA ILE A 200 10.34 -10.99 3.69
C ILE A 200 11.18 -10.63 2.47
N ALA A 201 12.45 -10.36 2.69
CA ALA A 201 13.39 -10.01 1.63
C ALA A 201 13.52 -11.16 0.61
N PRO A 202 13.65 -10.87 -0.69
CA PRO A 202 13.93 -11.87 -1.71
C PRO A 202 15.18 -12.68 -1.36
N HIS A 203 15.10 -14.01 -1.48
CA HIS A 203 16.21 -14.89 -1.13
C HIS A 203 16.70 -15.70 -2.36
N PRO A 204 18.02 -15.88 -2.55
CA PRO A 204 18.56 -16.54 -3.74
C PRO A 204 18.14 -18.00 -3.90
N ARG A 205 17.84 -18.70 -2.80
CA ARG A 205 17.47 -20.13 -2.81
C ARG A 205 16.02 -20.42 -2.45
N TYR A 206 15.36 -19.48 -1.77
CA TYR A 206 14.07 -19.72 -1.13
C TYR A 206 13.07 -18.73 -1.69
N ARG A 207 11.92 -19.24 -2.09
CA ARG A 207 10.75 -18.42 -2.38
C ARG A 207 9.67 -18.79 -1.37
N VAL A 208 9.21 -17.81 -0.61
CA VAL A 208 8.18 -18.00 0.42
C VAL A 208 6.84 -17.64 -0.20
N GLU A 209 5.90 -18.57 -0.22
CA GLU A 209 4.54 -18.39 -0.72
C GLU A 209 3.57 -18.72 0.42
N GLY A 210 3.06 -17.68 1.10
CA GLY A 210 2.30 -17.84 2.33
C GLY A 210 3.16 -18.46 3.44
N ARG A 211 2.97 -19.76 3.68
CA ARG A 211 3.78 -20.53 4.64
C ARG A 211 4.65 -21.57 3.95
N ASP A 212 4.44 -21.80 2.65
CA ASP A 212 5.19 -22.81 1.91
C ASP A 212 6.50 -22.22 1.40
N ILE A 213 7.52 -23.06 1.34
CA ILE A 213 8.86 -22.70 0.87
C ILE A 213 9.14 -23.45 -0.41
N HIS A 214 9.57 -22.73 -1.44
CA HIS A 214 9.87 -23.29 -2.75
C HIS A 214 11.36 -23.15 -3.03
N VAL A 215 11.98 -24.25 -3.46
CA VAL A 215 13.41 -24.33 -3.77
C VAL A 215 13.63 -25.04 -5.08
N GLN A 216 14.72 -24.70 -5.78
CA GLN A 216 15.19 -25.54 -6.89
C GLN A 216 16.02 -26.69 -6.35
N LEU A 217 15.73 -27.89 -6.81
CA LEU A 217 16.50 -29.10 -6.56
C LEU A 217 17.31 -29.44 -7.82
N PRO A 218 18.57 -28.95 -7.91
CA PRO A 218 19.45 -29.33 -9.00
C PRO A 218 19.78 -30.81 -8.86
N LEU A 219 19.55 -31.57 -9.93
CA LEU A 219 19.90 -32.99 -10.02
C LEU A 219 20.76 -33.23 -11.25
N THR A 220 21.70 -34.17 -11.12
CA THR A 220 22.41 -34.71 -12.28
C THR A 220 21.47 -35.62 -13.10
N PRO A 221 21.77 -35.88 -14.40
CA PRO A 221 20.91 -36.71 -15.23
C PRO A 221 20.77 -38.14 -14.71
N TRP A 222 21.84 -38.70 -14.13
CA TRP A 222 21.84 -40.06 -13.58
C TRP A 222 21.12 -40.15 -12.23
N GLU A 223 21.20 -39.15 -11.36
CA GLU A 223 20.37 -39.11 -10.13
C GLU A 223 18.88 -39.07 -10.47
N ALA A 224 18.51 -38.28 -11.48
CA ALA A 224 17.13 -38.17 -11.94
C ALA A 224 16.64 -39.47 -12.62
N ALA A 225 17.49 -40.09 -13.44
CA ALA A 225 17.16 -41.33 -14.16
C ALA A 225 17.11 -42.56 -13.25
N LEU A 226 18.12 -42.75 -12.40
CA LEU A 226 18.31 -43.95 -11.58
C LEU A 226 17.64 -43.83 -10.20
N GLY A 227 17.29 -42.62 -9.79
CA GLY A 227 16.86 -42.31 -8.43
C GLY A 227 18.04 -42.08 -7.50
N ALA A 228 17.83 -41.27 -6.47
CA ALA A 228 18.89 -40.85 -5.55
C ALA A 228 18.33 -40.46 -4.17
N ARG A 229 19.23 -40.32 -3.20
CA ARG A 229 18.98 -39.58 -1.97
C ARG A 229 19.87 -38.34 -2.01
N VAL A 230 19.23 -37.17 -2.05
CA VAL A 230 19.92 -35.89 -2.22
C VAL A 230 19.63 -35.01 -1.01
N ALA A 231 20.68 -34.39 -0.48
CA ALA A 231 20.57 -33.40 0.57
C ALA A 231 19.95 -32.10 0.02
N VAL A 232 18.98 -31.56 0.73
CA VAL A 232 18.34 -30.29 0.42
C VAL A 232 18.46 -29.37 1.62
N ASP A 233 19.08 -28.21 1.42
CA ASP A 233 19.12 -27.15 2.41
C ASP A 233 17.72 -26.56 2.59
N THR A 234 17.29 -26.51 3.85
CA THR A 234 16.07 -25.81 4.27
C THR A 234 16.43 -24.79 5.34
N PRO A 235 15.61 -23.75 5.58
CA PRO A 235 15.85 -22.83 6.71
C PRO A 235 15.88 -23.53 8.08
N GLY A 236 15.26 -24.71 8.18
CA GLY A 236 15.27 -25.57 9.37
C GLY A 236 16.43 -26.57 9.43
N GLY A 237 17.42 -26.46 8.54
CA GLY A 237 18.53 -27.40 8.41
C GLY A 237 18.42 -28.33 7.20
N GLU A 238 19.46 -29.11 6.95
CA GLU A 238 19.53 -30.05 5.83
C GLU A 238 18.52 -31.20 5.99
N VAL A 239 17.85 -31.58 4.90
CA VAL A 239 16.95 -32.74 4.85
C VAL A 239 17.29 -33.63 3.67
N GLN A 240 17.33 -34.94 3.90
CA GLN A 240 17.51 -35.95 2.86
C GLN A 240 16.20 -36.20 2.10
N VAL A 241 16.21 -35.95 0.79
CA VAL A 241 15.07 -36.16 -0.11
C VAL A 241 15.31 -37.40 -0.96
N ARG A 242 14.32 -38.30 -0.98
CA ARG A 242 14.30 -39.42 -1.91
C ARG A 242 13.78 -38.96 -3.26
N VAL A 243 14.62 -39.03 -4.28
CA VAL A 243 14.27 -38.81 -5.68
C VAL A 243 13.91 -40.15 -6.31
N PRO A 244 12.68 -40.33 -6.80
CA PRO A 244 12.29 -41.55 -7.52
C PRO A 244 13.03 -41.68 -8.87
N PRO A 245 13.33 -42.90 -9.34
CA PRO A 245 13.83 -43.12 -10.70
C PRO A 245 12.89 -42.55 -11.76
N GLY A 246 13.44 -42.14 -12.90
CA GLY A 246 12.66 -41.52 -13.99
C GLY A 246 12.06 -40.16 -13.63
N THR A 247 12.68 -39.40 -12.73
CA THR A 247 12.25 -38.04 -12.39
C THR A 247 12.71 -37.05 -13.46
N SER A 248 11.86 -36.09 -13.83
CA SER A 248 12.17 -35.06 -14.84
C SER A 248 12.09 -33.65 -14.26
N SER A 249 12.70 -32.68 -14.96
CA SER A 249 12.60 -31.26 -14.64
C SER A 249 11.14 -30.81 -14.49
N GLY A 250 10.88 -29.87 -13.57
CA GLY A 250 9.54 -29.36 -13.26
C GLY A 250 8.74 -30.24 -12.29
N ARG A 251 9.17 -31.48 -12.02
CA ARG A 251 8.55 -32.30 -10.97
C ARG A 251 8.74 -31.63 -9.60
N ARG A 252 7.66 -31.44 -8.86
CA ARG A 252 7.69 -30.89 -7.49
C ARG A 252 7.64 -32.02 -6.46
N LEU A 253 8.68 -32.13 -5.64
CA LEU A 253 8.75 -33.04 -4.50
C LEU A 253 8.34 -32.29 -3.23
N ARG A 254 7.27 -32.75 -2.56
CA ARG A 254 6.74 -32.13 -1.33
C ARG A 254 7.37 -32.75 -0.10
N LEU A 255 8.03 -31.94 0.71
CA LEU A 255 8.55 -32.28 2.02
C LEU A 255 7.59 -31.73 3.09
N ARG A 256 6.76 -32.61 3.65
CA ARG A 256 5.72 -32.23 4.60
C ARG A 256 6.31 -31.63 5.89
N GLY A 257 5.77 -30.50 6.32
CA GLY A 257 6.14 -29.81 7.56
C GLY A 257 7.52 -29.18 7.54
N ARG A 258 8.13 -28.99 6.35
CA ARG A 258 9.45 -28.38 6.16
C ARG A 258 9.40 -26.94 5.61
N GLY A 259 8.21 -26.35 5.51
CA GLY A 259 8.02 -24.93 5.20
C GLY A 259 8.14 -24.05 6.45
N MET A 260 7.51 -22.87 6.44
CA MET A 260 7.51 -21.95 7.57
C MET A 260 6.88 -22.59 8.83
N PRO A 261 7.45 -22.34 10.02
CA PRO A 261 6.92 -22.90 11.25
C PRO A 261 5.58 -22.28 11.63
N GLY A 262 4.90 -22.94 12.55
CA GLY A 262 3.60 -22.49 13.03
C GLY A 262 2.98 -23.48 14.00
N PRO A 263 1.78 -23.14 14.51
CA PRO A 263 0.99 -24.04 15.34
C PRO A 263 0.76 -25.39 14.64
N PRO A 264 0.51 -26.47 15.40
CA PRO A 264 0.10 -27.76 14.84
C PRO A 264 -1.05 -27.59 13.84
N GLY A 265 -0.94 -28.24 12.67
CA GLY A 265 -1.91 -28.10 11.58
C GLY A 265 -1.77 -26.83 10.72
N ARG A 266 -0.86 -25.91 11.08
CA ARG A 266 -0.60 -24.67 10.32
C ARG A 266 0.86 -24.50 9.89
N LYS A 267 1.67 -25.56 9.97
CA LYS A 267 3.03 -25.55 9.41
C LYS A 267 2.95 -25.58 7.89
N GLY A 268 3.82 -24.83 7.23
CA GLY A 268 3.97 -24.93 5.79
C GLY A 268 4.78 -26.16 5.37
N ASP A 269 4.78 -26.41 4.07
CA ASP A 269 5.56 -27.44 3.43
C ASP A 269 6.69 -26.85 2.59
N LEU A 270 7.69 -27.68 2.27
CA LEU A 270 8.70 -27.32 1.29
C LEU A 270 8.45 -28.05 -0.02
N TYR A 271 8.47 -27.31 -1.13
CA TYR A 271 8.38 -27.83 -2.48
C TYR A 271 9.73 -27.71 -3.17
N ALA A 272 10.38 -28.85 -3.38
CA ALA A 272 11.61 -28.96 -4.13
C ALA A 272 11.26 -29.20 -5.60
N GLU A 273 11.42 -28.18 -6.43
CA GLU A 273 11.21 -28.26 -7.88
C GLU A 273 12.47 -28.77 -8.56
N VAL A 274 12.37 -29.92 -9.21
CA VAL A 274 13.50 -30.57 -9.86
C VAL A 274 13.97 -29.77 -11.07
N ARG A 275 15.29 -29.60 -11.18
CA ARG A 275 15.96 -29.10 -12.37
C ARG A 275 17.14 -29.99 -12.73
N ILE A 276 17.05 -30.69 -13.86
CA ILE A 276 18.16 -31.51 -14.35
C ILE A 276 19.26 -30.60 -14.89
N MET A 277 20.46 -30.75 -14.34
CA MET A 277 21.65 -29.99 -14.67
C MET A 277 22.64 -30.90 -15.39
N VAL A 278 23.21 -30.42 -16.50
CA VAL A 278 24.27 -31.13 -17.25
C VAL A 278 25.60 -30.43 -16.92
N PRO A 279 26.70 -31.18 -16.71
CA PRO A 279 28.00 -30.58 -16.43
C PRO A 279 28.44 -29.66 -17.58
N SER A 280 28.91 -28.45 -17.24
CA SER A 280 29.34 -27.45 -18.22
C SER A 280 30.69 -27.76 -18.88
N ARG A 281 31.47 -28.64 -18.26
CA ARG A 281 32.72 -29.20 -18.78
C ARG A 281 32.71 -30.70 -18.52
N MET A 282 33.13 -31.48 -19.50
CA MET A 282 33.20 -32.95 -19.42
C MET A 282 34.61 -33.40 -19.76
N THR A 283 35.07 -34.43 -19.05
CA THR A 283 36.26 -35.22 -19.40
C THR A 283 35.99 -36.06 -20.66
N ASP A 284 37.05 -36.56 -21.29
CA ASP A 284 36.92 -37.44 -22.46
C ASP A 284 36.12 -38.72 -22.15
N ASP A 285 36.29 -39.24 -20.94
CA ASP A 285 35.52 -40.40 -20.46
C ASP A 285 34.04 -40.09 -20.26
N GLU A 286 33.70 -38.97 -19.62
CA GLU A 286 32.30 -38.56 -19.48
C GLU A 286 31.64 -38.35 -20.84
N ARG A 287 32.31 -37.65 -21.76
CA ARG A 287 31.83 -37.45 -23.14
C ARG A 287 31.54 -38.78 -23.82
N ARG A 288 32.49 -39.72 -23.77
CA ARG A 288 32.35 -41.06 -24.35
C ARG A 288 31.12 -41.79 -23.79
N LEU A 289 30.87 -41.69 -22.49
CA LEU A 289 29.70 -42.33 -21.86
C LEU A 289 28.38 -41.68 -22.31
N PHE A 290 28.33 -40.35 -22.43
CA PHE A 290 27.15 -39.65 -22.94
C PHE A 290 26.88 -39.98 -24.43
N GLU A 291 27.93 -40.10 -25.25
CA GLU A 291 27.80 -40.54 -26.65
C GLU A 291 27.26 -41.96 -26.77
N GLN A 292 27.73 -42.88 -25.92
CA GLN A 292 27.20 -44.25 -25.87
C GLN A 292 25.73 -44.29 -25.44
N LEU A 293 25.34 -43.47 -24.44
CA LEU A 293 23.95 -43.33 -24.02
C LEU A 293 23.09 -42.77 -25.15
N ALA A 294 23.57 -41.75 -25.87
CA ALA A 294 22.87 -41.15 -27.00
C ALA A 294 22.66 -42.14 -28.16
N ALA A 295 23.65 -42.98 -28.45
CA ALA A 295 23.55 -44.01 -29.50
C ALA A 295 22.60 -45.16 -29.14
N THR A 296 22.47 -45.49 -27.85
CA THR A 296 21.68 -46.63 -27.37
C THR A 296 20.24 -46.25 -27.03
N SER A 297 20.02 -45.04 -26.50
CA SER A 297 18.71 -44.58 -26.04
C SER A 297 17.74 -44.35 -27.19
N ARG A 298 16.48 -44.75 -27.00
CA ARG A 298 15.36 -44.46 -27.92
C ARG A 298 14.40 -43.39 -27.41
N PHE A 299 14.76 -42.73 -26.31
CA PHE A 299 13.91 -41.73 -25.67
C PHE A 299 13.94 -40.41 -26.45
N ASP A 300 12.78 -39.97 -26.95
CA ASP A 300 12.61 -38.67 -27.60
C ASP A 300 11.60 -37.79 -26.84
N PRO A 301 12.09 -36.79 -26.07
CA PRO A 301 11.21 -35.91 -25.29
C PRO A 301 10.37 -34.94 -26.15
N ARG A 302 10.60 -34.87 -27.47
CA ARG A 302 9.84 -34.01 -28.40
C ARG A 302 8.77 -34.76 -29.20
N SER A 303 8.66 -36.07 -28.97
CA SER A 303 7.72 -36.94 -29.70
C SER A 303 6.26 -36.81 -29.24
N ARG A 304 6.00 -36.16 -28.10
CA ARG A 304 4.65 -35.82 -27.63
C ARG A 304 4.44 -34.29 -27.71
N PRO A 305 3.30 -33.82 -28.22
CA PRO A 305 2.95 -32.41 -28.25
C PRO A 305 2.72 -31.84 -26.84
#